data_AF-A0A3Q0EDY7-F1
#
_entry.id   AF-A0A3Q0EDY7-F1
#
_cell.length_a   1.000
_cell.length_b   1.000
_cell.length_c   1.000
_cell.angle_alpha   90.00
_cell.angle_beta   90.00
_cell.angle_gamma   90.00
#
_symmetry.space_group_name_H-M   'P 1'
#
loop_
_entity.id
_entity.type
_entity.pdbx_description
1 polymer ?
#
loop_
_entity_poly.entity_id
_entity_poly.type
_entity_poly.pdbx_seq_one_letter_code
_entity_poly.pdbx_strand_id
1 'polypeptide(L)'
;MAEKFDCHYCRDNLQGKKYVQKDGHHCCLKCFDKFCANTCVECRKPISADSKEVHYKNRFWHDTCFRCAKCLHPLANETFVAKDNKILCNKCATREDSPKCKGCFKAIVAGDQNVEYKGTVWHKDCFTCSNCKQVIGTGSFFPKGEDFYCVTCHETKFAKHCVKCNKGLVKAPVWWPMKDNPGTTTASTAKNAP
;
A
#
# COMPACT_ATOMS: atom_id res chain seq x y z
N MET A 1 13.82 26.55 -57.70
CA MET A 1 12.40 26.49 -57.31
C MET A 1 12.37 26.48 -55.79
N ALA A 2 11.77 27.48 -55.14
CA ALA A 2 11.70 27.48 -53.68
C ALA A 2 10.66 26.46 -53.24
N GLU A 3 11.09 25.41 -52.53
CA GLU A 3 10.17 24.46 -51.89
C GLU A 3 9.25 25.23 -50.94
N LYS A 4 7.93 25.11 -51.13
CA LYS A 4 6.95 25.80 -50.30
C LYS A 4 6.92 25.18 -48.91
N PHE A 5 7.48 25.90 -47.95
CA PHE A 5 7.58 25.49 -46.56
C PHE A 5 6.44 26.08 -45.73
N ASP A 6 5.21 25.68 -46.07
CA ASP A 6 3.98 26.22 -45.50
C ASP A 6 3.31 25.22 -44.55
N CYS A 7 2.55 25.74 -43.58
CA CYS A 7 1.77 24.91 -42.68
C CYS A 7 0.68 24.13 -43.44
N HIS A 8 0.60 22.82 -43.21
CA HIS A 8 -0.39 21.95 -43.85
C HIS A 8 -1.85 22.44 -43.65
N TYR A 9 -2.20 22.92 -42.45
CA TYR A 9 -3.58 23.30 -42.12
C TYR A 9 -3.93 24.75 -42.48
N CYS A 10 -3.08 25.72 -42.13
CA CYS A 10 -3.39 27.14 -42.33
C CYS A 10 -2.66 27.78 -43.51
N ARG A 11 -1.77 27.04 -44.18
CA ARG A 11 -0.93 27.50 -45.31
C ARG A 11 -0.06 28.73 -45.01
N ASP A 12 0.17 29.01 -43.73
CA ASP A 12 1.06 30.08 -43.28
C ASP A 12 2.52 29.68 -43.53
N ASN A 13 3.34 30.61 -44.02
CA ASN A 13 4.75 30.37 -44.26
C ASN A 13 5.48 30.11 -42.93
N LEU A 14 6.12 28.94 -42.81
CA LEU A 14 6.82 28.46 -41.61
C LEU A 14 8.30 28.84 -41.57
N GLN A 15 8.84 29.50 -42.61
CA GLN A 15 10.23 29.94 -42.65
C GLN A 15 10.53 30.85 -41.45
N GLY A 16 11.57 30.50 -40.68
CA GLY A 16 11.98 31.25 -39.48
C GLY A 16 11.01 31.14 -38.29
N LYS A 17 9.94 30.35 -38.38
CA LYS A 17 8.97 30.13 -37.29
C LYS A 17 9.15 28.74 -36.68
N LYS A 18 8.69 28.57 -35.44
CA LYS A 18 8.62 27.24 -34.80
C LYS A 18 7.50 26.41 -35.42
N TYR A 19 7.78 25.15 -35.72
CA TYR A 19 6.84 24.21 -36.30
C TYR A 19 7.07 22.79 -35.75
N VAL A 20 6.09 21.91 -35.95
CA VAL A 20 6.17 20.48 -35.68
C VAL A 20 5.99 19.72 -36.98
N GLN A 21 6.80 18.67 -37.19
CA GLN A 21 6.61 17.73 -38.28
C GLN A 21 5.91 16.48 -37.73
N LYS A 22 4.73 16.16 -38.26
CA LYS A 22 3.94 14.98 -37.88
C LYS A 22 3.46 14.28 -39.16
N ASP A 23 3.70 12.99 -39.28
CA ASP A 23 3.31 12.19 -40.46
C ASP A 23 3.80 12.80 -41.79
N GLY A 24 5.02 13.33 -41.82
CA GLY A 24 5.63 13.97 -42.99
C GLY A 24 5.15 15.39 -43.30
N HIS A 25 4.18 15.94 -42.55
CA HIS A 25 3.61 17.26 -42.78
C HIS A 25 4.10 18.30 -41.76
N HIS A 26 4.40 19.52 -42.24
CA HIS A 26 4.81 20.64 -41.39
C HIS A 26 3.61 21.41 -40.86
N CYS A 27 3.56 21.64 -39.55
CA CYS A 27 2.44 22.32 -38.88
C CYS A 27 2.94 23.43 -37.96
N CYS A 28 2.36 24.62 -38.02
CA CYS A 28 2.63 25.66 -37.03
C CYS A 28 2.14 25.23 -35.64
N LEU A 29 2.75 25.75 -34.57
CA LEU A 29 2.38 25.35 -33.19
C LEU A 29 0.89 25.54 -32.88
N LYS A 30 0.26 26.60 -33.44
CA LYS A 30 -1.18 26.87 -33.27
C LYS A 30 -2.05 25.78 -33.89
N CYS A 31 -1.72 25.34 -35.10
CA CYS A 31 -2.45 24.28 -35.77
C CYS A 31 -2.13 22.92 -35.15
N PHE A 32 -0.92 22.72 -34.66
CA PHE A 32 -0.58 21.52 -33.90
C PHE A 32 -1.44 21.40 -32.65
N ASP A 33 -1.48 22.44 -31.81
CA ASP A 33 -2.27 22.46 -30.57
C ASP A 33 -3.77 22.20 -30.81
N LYS A 34 -4.29 22.75 -31.92
CA LYS A 34 -5.70 22.65 -32.27
C LYS A 34 -6.11 21.33 -32.90
N PHE A 35 -5.27 20.74 -33.76
CA PHE A 35 -5.67 19.63 -34.63
C PHE A 35 -4.88 18.35 -34.41
N CYS A 36 -3.69 18.43 -33.80
CA CYS A 36 -2.73 17.32 -33.74
C CYS A 36 -2.27 16.95 -32.32
N ALA A 37 -2.42 17.85 -31.35
CA ALA A 37 -1.95 17.66 -29.99
C ALA A 37 -2.73 16.56 -29.27
N ASN A 38 -2.02 15.73 -28.52
CA ASN A 38 -2.65 14.73 -27.68
C ASN A 38 -3.31 15.42 -26.48
N THR A 39 -4.42 14.85 -26.01
CA THR A 39 -5.13 15.39 -24.84
C THR A 39 -4.60 14.75 -23.57
N CYS A 40 -4.17 15.57 -22.61
CA CYS A 40 -3.73 15.09 -21.30
C CYS A 40 -4.90 14.41 -20.56
N VAL A 41 -4.69 13.19 -20.07
CA VAL A 41 -5.74 12.43 -19.36
C VAL A 41 -6.14 13.09 -18.03
N GLU A 42 -5.18 13.69 -17.31
CA GLU A 42 -5.43 14.28 -15.99
C GLU A 42 -6.12 15.65 -16.06
N CYS A 43 -5.61 16.57 -16.88
CA CYS A 43 -6.13 17.93 -16.93
C CYS A 43 -7.05 18.22 -18.11
N ARG A 44 -7.20 17.26 -19.04
CA ARG A 44 -8.06 17.36 -20.24
C ARG A 44 -7.71 18.49 -21.21
N LYS A 45 -6.51 19.07 -21.09
CA LYS A 45 -5.97 20.09 -22.00
C LYS A 45 -5.08 19.45 -23.08
N PRO A 46 -5.01 20.04 -24.29
CA PRO A 46 -4.05 19.62 -25.29
C PRO A 46 -2.63 19.80 -24.76
N ILE A 47 -1.75 18.85 -25.09
CA ILE A 47 -0.33 18.88 -24.76
C ILE A 47 0.36 19.63 -25.90
N SER A 48 0.71 20.89 -25.63
CA SER A 48 1.34 21.76 -26.60
C SER A 48 2.65 21.18 -27.12
N ALA A 49 3.01 21.55 -28.34
CA ALA A 49 4.28 21.15 -28.97
C ALA A 49 5.55 21.56 -28.18
N ASP A 50 5.46 22.62 -27.38
CA ASP A 50 6.54 23.11 -26.53
C ASP A 50 6.63 22.39 -25.17
N SER A 51 5.62 21.60 -24.82
CA SER A 51 5.52 20.93 -23.53
C SER A 51 6.04 19.49 -23.59
N LYS A 52 6.69 19.05 -22.51
CA LYS A 52 7.14 17.66 -22.39
C LYS A 52 5.94 16.73 -22.24
N GLU A 53 5.81 15.81 -23.19
CA GLU A 53 4.78 14.76 -23.20
C GLU A 53 5.34 13.47 -22.58
N VAL A 54 4.52 12.84 -21.72
CA VAL A 54 4.74 11.49 -21.23
C VAL A 54 3.60 10.62 -21.73
N HIS A 55 3.91 9.43 -22.24
CA HIS A 55 2.91 8.49 -22.74
C HIS A 55 3.07 7.10 -22.12
N TYR A 56 1.94 6.44 -21.88
CA TYR A 56 1.90 5.06 -21.40
C TYR A 56 0.59 4.39 -21.84
N LYS A 57 0.67 3.21 -22.45
CA LYS A 57 -0.51 2.45 -22.96
C LYS A 57 -1.50 3.31 -23.76
N ASN A 58 -0.99 4.05 -24.75
CA ASN A 58 -1.79 4.92 -25.63
C ASN A 58 -2.57 6.03 -24.90
N ARG A 59 -2.07 6.45 -23.74
CA ARG A 59 -2.56 7.62 -22.99
C ARG A 59 -1.43 8.61 -22.84
N PHE A 60 -1.80 9.88 -22.77
CA PHE A 60 -0.87 10.99 -22.81
C PHE A 60 -1.09 11.91 -21.61
N TRP A 61 0.01 12.43 -21.07
CA TRP A 61 0.03 13.35 -19.95
C TRP A 61 1.07 14.42 -20.20
N HIS A 62 0.85 15.62 -19.66
CA HIS A 62 1.98 16.51 -19.41
C HIS A 62 2.94 15.84 -18.42
N ASP A 63 4.23 16.12 -18.54
CA ASP A 63 5.25 15.73 -17.55
C ASP A 63 4.82 16.03 -16.09
N THR A 64 4.26 17.22 -15.85
CA THR A 64 3.76 17.65 -14.52
C THR A 64 2.44 17.01 -14.10
N CYS A 65 1.70 16.46 -15.07
CA CYS A 65 0.46 15.73 -14.85
C CYS A 65 0.71 14.24 -14.63
N PHE A 66 1.85 13.70 -15.07
CA PHE A 66 2.19 12.30 -14.87
C PHE A 66 2.70 12.07 -13.44
N ARG A 67 1.75 11.89 -12.51
CA ARG A 67 2.01 11.84 -11.07
C ARG A 67 1.20 10.77 -10.36
N CYS A 68 1.65 10.38 -9.18
CA CYS A 68 0.95 9.41 -8.34
C CYS A 68 -0.45 9.91 -7.94
N ALA A 69 -1.49 9.13 -8.20
CA ALA A 69 -2.88 9.49 -7.88
C ALA A 69 -3.16 9.65 -6.37
N LYS A 70 -2.24 9.24 -5.48
CA LYS A 70 -2.40 9.31 -4.02
C LYS A 70 -1.56 10.40 -3.36
N CYS A 71 -0.28 10.49 -3.71
CA CYS A 71 0.63 11.45 -3.09
C CYS A 71 1.03 12.60 -4.02
N LEU A 72 0.55 12.61 -5.27
CA LEU A 72 0.85 13.61 -6.30
C LEU A 72 2.34 13.74 -6.67
N HIS A 73 3.18 12.80 -6.23
CA HIS A 73 4.59 12.78 -6.58
C HIS A 73 4.77 12.58 -8.10
N PRO A 74 5.59 13.39 -8.80
CA PRO A 74 5.85 13.22 -10.23
C PRO A 74 6.50 11.85 -10.51
N LEU A 75 6.07 11.17 -11.57
CA LEU A 75 6.52 9.82 -11.92
C LEU A 75 7.20 9.74 -13.29
N ALA A 76 7.39 10.88 -13.98
CA ALA A 76 7.91 10.90 -15.35
C ALA A 76 9.30 10.24 -15.49
N ASN A 77 10.11 10.25 -14.43
CA ASN A 77 11.45 9.66 -14.39
C ASN A 77 11.60 8.56 -13.30
N GLU A 78 10.49 8.07 -12.76
CA GLU A 78 10.50 7.04 -11.71
C GLU A 78 9.80 5.75 -12.18
N THR A 79 10.05 4.66 -11.47
CA THR A 79 9.27 3.44 -11.65
C THR A 79 7.90 3.60 -10.99
N PHE A 80 6.86 3.10 -11.67
CA PHE A 80 5.48 3.27 -11.26
C PHE A 80 4.66 1.99 -11.47
N VAL A 81 3.51 1.92 -10.79
CA VAL A 81 2.53 0.86 -10.92
C VAL A 81 1.26 1.44 -11.52
N ALA A 82 0.79 0.85 -12.62
CA ALA A 82 -0.50 1.17 -13.22
C ALA A 82 -1.54 0.10 -12.84
N LYS A 83 -2.50 0.46 -11.98
CA LYS A 83 -3.58 -0.42 -11.48
C LYS A 83 -4.91 0.32 -11.51
N ASP A 84 -5.98 -0.32 -11.98
CA ASP A 84 -7.35 0.25 -12.02
C ASP A 84 -7.44 1.65 -12.67
N ASN A 85 -6.76 1.83 -13.82
CA ASN A 85 -6.66 3.12 -14.53
C ASN A 85 -5.98 4.26 -13.74
N LYS A 86 -5.37 3.97 -12.58
CA LYS A 86 -4.60 4.92 -11.79
C LYS A 86 -3.11 4.62 -11.92
N ILE A 87 -2.30 5.67 -11.87
CA ILE A 87 -0.84 5.56 -11.82
C ILE A 87 -0.41 5.87 -10.40
N LEU A 88 0.33 4.94 -9.79
CA LEU A 88 0.78 5.03 -8.41
C LEU A 88 2.30 4.90 -8.36
N CYS A 89 2.94 5.61 -7.43
CA CYS A 89 4.33 5.33 -7.10
C CYS A 89 4.42 3.96 -6.39
N ASN A 90 5.58 3.31 -6.44
CA ASN A 90 5.76 1.99 -5.79
C ASN A 90 5.37 2.02 -4.31
N LYS A 91 5.74 3.09 -3.58
CA LYS A 91 5.41 3.26 -2.16
C LYS A 91 3.90 3.26 -1.91
N CYS A 92 3.13 3.95 -2.74
CA CYS A 92 1.68 4.00 -2.62
C CYS A 92 1.02 2.70 -3.08
N ALA A 93 1.53 2.09 -4.14
CA ALA A 93 1.04 0.80 -4.63
C ALA A 93 1.19 -0.30 -3.57
N THR A 94 2.38 -0.42 -2.96
CA THR A 94 2.62 -1.38 -1.87
C THR A 94 1.68 -1.12 -0.68
N ARG A 95 1.51 0.14 -0.27
CA ARG A 95 0.63 0.49 0.85
C ARG A 95 -0.85 0.19 0.61
N GLU A 96 -1.33 0.27 -0.63
CA GLU A 96 -2.73 -0.05 -0.96
C GLU A 96 -3.00 -1.56 -0.90
N ASP A 97 -2.01 -2.38 -1.26
CA ASP A 97 -2.13 -3.85 -1.28
C ASP A 97 -1.77 -4.49 0.07
N SER A 98 -1.04 -3.77 0.93
CA SER A 98 -0.65 -4.21 2.27
C SER A 98 -1.86 -4.44 3.20
N PRO A 99 -1.84 -5.51 4.02
CA PRO A 99 -2.88 -5.76 4.99
C PRO A 99 -2.89 -4.68 6.07
N LYS A 100 -4.07 -4.36 6.61
CA LYS A 100 -4.24 -3.26 7.57
C LYS A 100 -4.23 -3.79 9.00
N CYS A 101 -3.42 -3.18 9.86
CA CYS A 101 -3.41 -3.46 11.29
C CYS A 101 -4.79 -3.21 11.88
N LYS A 102 -5.39 -4.21 12.54
CA LYS A 102 -6.70 -4.07 13.19
C LYS A 102 -6.68 -3.11 14.39
N GLY A 103 -5.51 -2.89 15.01
CA GLY A 103 -5.35 -1.98 16.15
C GLY A 103 -5.26 -0.49 15.78
N CYS A 104 -4.53 -0.12 14.73
CA CYS A 104 -4.32 1.28 14.35
C CYS A 104 -4.81 1.64 12.94
N PHE A 105 -5.36 0.68 12.20
CA PHE A 105 -5.87 0.81 10.83
C PHE A 105 -4.84 1.23 9.76
N LYS A 106 -3.55 1.33 10.12
CA LYS A 106 -2.47 1.59 9.18
C LYS A 106 -2.03 0.30 8.47
N ALA A 107 -1.57 0.44 7.23
CA ALA A 107 -1.03 -0.66 6.44
C ALA A 107 0.25 -1.22 7.07
N ILE A 108 0.37 -2.53 7.12
CA ILE A 108 1.58 -3.26 7.53
C ILE A 108 2.42 -3.46 6.27
N VAL A 109 3.55 -2.76 6.17
CA VAL A 109 4.42 -2.81 4.97
C VAL A 109 5.60 -3.74 5.18
N ALA A 110 6.32 -4.05 4.10
CA ALA A 110 7.54 -4.85 4.16
C ALA A 110 8.55 -4.19 5.12
N GLY A 111 8.95 -4.93 6.16
CA GLY A 111 9.85 -4.47 7.22
C GLY A 111 9.18 -4.21 8.57
N ASP A 112 7.86 -4.07 8.63
CA ASP A 112 7.14 -3.98 9.91
C ASP A 112 7.14 -5.31 10.66
N GLN A 113 7.33 -5.28 11.99
CA GLN A 113 7.06 -6.44 12.83
C GLN A 113 5.56 -6.56 13.05
N ASN A 114 4.98 -7.70 12.67
CA ASN A 114 3.56 -7.96 12.82
C ASN A 114 3.31 -9.25 13.63
N VAL A 115 2.06 -9.37 14.09
CA VAL A 115 1.52 -10.60 14.65
C VAL A 115 0.19 -10.89 13.99
N GLU A 116 -0.07 -12.17 13.75
CA GLU A 116 -1.32 -12.63 13.16
C GLU A 116 -2.05 -13.55 14.13
N TYR A 117 -3.36 -13.34 14.27
CA TYR A 117 -4.23 -14.22 15.02
C TYR A 117 -5.59 -14.32 14.32
N LYS A 118 -6.04 -15.54 14.04
CA LYS A 118 -7.31 -15.84 13.35
C LYS A 118 -7.51 -15.05 12.03
N GLY A 119 -6.44 -14.90 11.23
CA GLY A 119 -6.50 -14.20 9.93
C GLY A 119 -6.60 -12.68 10.03
N THR A 120 -6.52 -12.12 11.24
CA THR A 120 -6.36 -10.69 11.47
C THR A 120 -4.92 -10.38 11.83
N VAL A 121 -4.44 -9.22 11.38
CA VAL A 121 -3.05 -8.80 11.58
C VAL A 121 -2.97 -7.53 12.42
N TRP A 122 -1.91 -7.42 13.22
CA TRP A 122 -1.58 -6.25 14.02
C TRP A 122 -0.08 -5.95 13.88
N HIS A 123 0.31 -4.69 14.01
CA HIS A 123 1.71 -4.39 14.35
C HIS A 123 2.02 -5.00 15.71
N LYS A 124 3.27 -5.44 15.92
CA LYS A 124 3.75 -5.99 17.19
C LYS A 124 3.41 -5.07 18.36
N ASP A 125 3.61 -3.76 18.20
CA ASP A 125 3.31 -2.74 19.21
C ASP A 125 1.82 -2.42 19.36
N CYS A 126 1.01 -2.75 18.34
CA CYS A 126 -0.44 -2.57 18.41
C CYS A 126 -1.14 -3.76 19.07
N PHE A 127 -0.47 -4.92 19.19
CA PHE A 127 -1.02 -6.10 19.85
C PHE A 127 -0.82 -5.98 21.37
N THR A 128 -1.81 -5.42 22.04
CA THR A 128 -1.74 -5.03 23.45
C THR A 128 -2.80 -5.75 24.29
N CYS A 129 -2.52 -5.90 25.58
CA CYS A 129 -3.46 -6.45 26.54
C CYS A 129 -4.64 -5.50 26.75
N SER A 130 -5.87 -5.99 26.58
CA SER A 130 -7.10 -5.20 26.77
C SER A 130 -7.21 -4.61 28.18
N ASN A 131 -6.61 -5.25 29.18
CA ASN A 131 -6.63 -4.80 30.58
C ASN A 131 -5.54 -3.77 30.91
N CYS A 132 -4.25 -4.13 30.78
CA CYS A 132 -3.15 -3.27 31.21
C CYS A 132 -2.55 -2.41 30.09
N LYS A 133 -3.03 -2.57 28.85
CA LYS A 133 -2.53 -1.90 27.64
C LYS A 133 -1.05 -2.13 27.32
N GLN A 134 -0.38 -3.03 28.03
CA GLN A 134 1.00 -3.42 27.72
C GLN A 134 1.05 -4.21 26.41
N VAL A 135 2.11 -4.00 25.65
CA VAL A 135 2.40 -4.72 24.41
C VAL A 135 2.65 -6.19 24.73
N ILE A 136 1.84 -7.05 24.15
CA ILE A 136 2.04 -8.50 24.19
C ILE A 136 3.09 -8.87 23.13
N GLY A 137 3.00 -8.26 21.95
CA GLY A 137 3.88 -8.55 20.82
C GLY A 137 3.86 -10.04 20.48
N THR A 138 5.04 -10.66 20.40
CA THR A 138 5.21 -12.11 20.17
C THR A 138 5.14 -12.95 21.45
N GLY A 139 4.81 -12.34 22.58
CA GLY A 139 4.70 -13.01 23.88
C GLY A 139 3.47 -13.89 23.99
N SER A 140 3.45 -14.71 25.05
CA SER A 140 2.30 -15.55 25.39
C SER A 140 1.05 -14.73 25.71
N PHE A 141 -0.12 -15.16 25.21
CA PHE A 141 -1.38 -14.48 25.46
C PHE A 141 -2.59 -15.41 25.58
N PHE A 142 -3.68 -14.83 26.07
CA PHE A 142 -4.97 -15.49 26.23
C PHE A 142 -6.06 -14.70 25.50
N PRO A 143 -6.62 -15.25 24.40
CA PRO A 143 -7.74 -14.64 23.69
C PRO A 143 -9.07 -14.93 24.41
N LYS A 144 -9.90 -13.90 24.60
CA LYS A 144 -11.29 -14.04 25.06
C LYS A 144 -12.21 -13.21 24.17
N GLY A 145 -12.88 -13.88 23.23
CA GLY A 145 -13.68 -13.19 22.22
C GLY A 145 -12.77 -12.37 21.30
N GLU A 146 -12.99 -11.05 21.26
CA GLU A 146 -12.19 -10.08 20.51
C GLU A 146 -11.05 -9.45 21.35
N ASP A 147 -11.03 -9.71 22.66
CA ASP A 147 -10.03 -9.17 23.58
C ASP A 147 -8.83 -10.10 23.78
N PHE A 148 -7.66 -9.50 23.98
CA PHE A 148 -6.42 -10.22 24.25
C PHE A 148 -5.90 -9.85 25.63
N TYR A 149 -5.50 -10.84 26.42
CA TYR A 149 -4.94 -10.63 27.75
C TYR A 149 -3.52 -11.18 27.83
N CYS A 150 -2.60 -10.41 28.41
CA CYS A 150 -1.29 -10.93 28.78
C CYS A 150 -1.43 -11.97 29.90
N VAL A 151 -0.42 -12.84 30.05
CA VAL A 151 -0.41 -13.93 31.05
C VAL A 151 -0.75 -13.42 32.44
N THR A 152 -0.09 -12.35 32.90
CA THR A 152 -0.31 -11.76 34.23
C THR A 152 -1.74 -11.29 34.42
N CYS A 153 -2.29 -10.54 33.47
CA CYS A 153 -3.67 -10.05 33.58
C CYS A 153 -4.68 -11.20 33.51
N HIS A 154 -4.39 -12.24 32.72
CA HIS A 154 -5.25 -13.40 32.65
C HIS A 154 -5.24 -14.19 33.96
N GLU A 155 -4.06 -14.39 34.55
CA GLU A 155 -3.90 -15.05 35.85
C GLU A 155 -4.63 -14.29 36.95
N THR A 156 -4.41 -12.97 37.08
CA THR A 156 -5.03 -12.17 38.13
C THR A 156 -6.55 -12.07 37.99
N LYS A 157 -7.08 -11.96 36.76
CA LYS A 157 -8.53 -11.77 36.55
C LYS A 157 -9.33 -13.06 36.41
N PHE A 158 -8.70 -14.15 35.95
CA PHE A 158 -9.44 -15.33 35.51
C PHE A 158 -8.90 -16.67 36.02
N ALA A 159 -7.74 -16.71 36.69
CA ALA A 159 -7.30 -17.95 37.30
C ALA A 159 -8.23 -18.34 38.44
N LYS A 160 -8.77 -19.56 38.37
CA LYS A 160 -9.36 -20.19 39.55
C LYS A 160 -8.19 -20.60 40.45
N HIS A 161 -8.15 -20.10 41.68
CA HIS A 161 -7.09 -20.45 42.61
C HIS A 161 -7.42 -21.81 43.23
N CYS A 162 -6.41 -22.68 43.35
CA CYS A 162 -6.55 -23.93 44.05
C CYS A 162 -6.82 -23.66 45.54
N VAL A 163 -7.94 -24.15 46.07
CA VAL A 163 -8.34 -23.93 47.48
C VAL A 163 -7.28 -24.46 48.46
N LYS A 164 -6.50 -25.47 48.04
CA LYS A 164 -5.50 -26.13 48.89
C LYS A 164 -4.11 -25.47 48.90
N CYS A 165 -3.68 -24.87 47.78
CA CYS A 165 -2.32 -24.30 47.67
C CYS A 165 -2.29 -22.86 47.12
N ASN A 166 -3.45 -22.25 46.92
CA ASN A 166 -3.69 -20.91 46.39
C ASN A 166 -3.00 -20.59 45.05
N LYS A 167 -2.53 -21.60 44.30
CA LYS A 167 -1.94 -21.41 42.97
C LYS A 167 -3.03 -21.29 41.89
N GLY A 168 -2.83 -20.39 40.92
CA GLY A 168 -3.73 -20.21 39.79
C GLY A 168 -3.78 -21.43 38.87
N LEU A 169 -4.96 -21.98 38.64
CA LEU A 169 -5.22 -23.04 37.67
C LEU A 169 -5.49 -22.40 36.31
N VAL A 170 -4.43 -22.10 35.55
CA VAL A 170 -4.54 -21.51 34.21
C VAL A 170 -4.49 -22.56 33.11
N LYS A 171 -5.30 -22.36 32.07
CA LYS A 171 -5.15 -23.06 30.78
C LYS A 171 -3.80 -22.68 30.16
N ALA A 172 -3.24 -23.54 29.33
CA ALA A 172 -1.97 -23.25 28.66
C ALA A 172 -2.08 -21.98 27.79
N PRO A 173 -1.13 -21.04 27.89
CA PRO A 173 -1.09 -19.86 27.02
C PRO A 173 -0.81 -20.25 25.56
N VAL A 174 -1.23 -19.41 24.62
CA VAL A 174 -0.88 -19.55 23.21
C VAL A 174 0.52 -18.94 22.99
N TRP A 175 1.43 -19.69 22.35
CA TRP A 175 2.79 -19.27 22.01
C TRP A 175 2.94 -18.99 20.51
N TRP A 176 3.82 -18.05 20.16
CA TRP A 176 4.22 -17.74 18.78
C TRP A 176 5.67 -18.20 18.54
N PRO A 177 6.08 -18.71 17.34
CA PRO A 177 5.33 -18.94 16.10
C PRO A 177 4.67 -20.33 16.02
N MET A 178 3.47 -20.40 15.44
CA MET A 178 2.72 -21.65 15.27
C MET A 178 3.49 -22.63 14.36
N LYS A 179 3.99 -23.73 14.94
CA LYS A 179 4.03 -25.01 14.25
C LYS A 179 2.84 -25.80 14.74
N ASP A 180 2.07 -26.31 13.79
CA ASP A 180 0.88 -27.09 14.00
C ASP A 180 1.15 -28.17 15.05
N ASN A 181 0.39 -28.19 16.15
CA ASN A 181 0.29 -29.40 16.94
C ASN A 181 -1.18 -29.83 16.93
N PRO A 182 -1.56 -30.80 16.08
CA PRO A 182 -2.84 -31.47 16.21
C PRO A 182 -2.89 -32.19 17.55
N GLY A 183 -4.09 -32.22 18.14
CA GLY A 183 -4.40 -32.66 19.50
C GLY A 183 -3.44 -33.65 20.17
N THR A 184 -3.04 -33.30 21.40
CA THR A 184 -2.71 -34.29 22.41
C THR A 184 -3.38 -33.92 23.73
N THR A 185 -4.57 -34.48 23.95
CA THR A 185 -4.96 -34.98 25.26
C THR A 185 -3.83 -35.86 25.78
N THR A 186 -3.19 -35.48 26.88
CA THR A 186 -2.52 -36.45 27.75
C THR A 186 -2.87 -36.15 29.20
N ALA A 187 -3.43 -37.19 29.82
CA ALA A 187 -3.88 -37.28 31.18
C ALA A 187 -2.72 -37.15 32.20
N SER A 188 -3.13 -36.89 33.43
CA SER A 188 -2.35 -36.84 34.67
C SER A 188 -1.24 -37.89 34.79
N THR A 189 -0.16 -37.53 35.49
CA THR A 189 0.37 -38.43 36.53
C THR A 189 0.96 -37.60 37.67
N ALA A 190 0.39 -37.79 38.86
CA ALA A 190 0.98 -37.34 40.11
C ALA A 190 2.26 -38.14 40.37
N LYS A 191 3.34 -37.47 40.78
CA LYS A 191 4.47 -38.11 41.44
C LYS A 191 4.49 -37.62 42.88
N ASN A 192 4.18 -38.56 43.79
CA ASN A 192 4.49 -38.43 45.21
C ASN A 192 6.00 -38.24 45.37
N ALA A 193 6.37 -37.33 46.26
CA ALA A 193 7.72 -37.24 46.82
C ALA A 193 7.85 -38.23 47.99
N PRO A 194 9.06 -38.74 48.28
CA PRO A 194 9.31 -39.52 49.50
C PRO A 194 9.18 -38.67 50.76
#